data_AF-A0A2A6P7W8-F1
#
_entry.id   AF-A0A2A6P7W8-F1
#
_cell.length_a   1.000
_cell.length_b   1.000
_cell.length_c   1.000
_cell.angle_alpha   90.00
_cell.angle_beta   90.00
_cell.angle_gamma   90.00
#
_symmetry.space_group_name_H-M   'P 1'
#
loop_
_entity.id
_entity.type
_entity.pdbx_description
1 polymer ?
#
loop_
_entity_poly.entity_id
_entity_poly.type
_entity_poly.pdbx_seq_one_letter_code
_entity_poly.pdbx_strand_id
1 'polypeptide(L)'
;MTKHSACHVEIFGGVISSPTAILSASGRRLDFASIGSWRFFVDAIDQEGCRISMWDGASYENAIKNAEELSREGFGAVVDNVLTGGAA
;
A
#
# COMPACT_ATOMS: atom_id res chain seq x y z
N MET A 1 -23.60 14.12 -7.99
CA MET A 1 -22.42 13.77 -8.81
C MET A 1 -21.51 12.92 -7.94
N THR A 2 -21.61 11.60 -8.06
CA THR A 2 -20.62 10.68 -7.49
C THR A 2 -19.34 10.86 -8.31
N LYS A 3 -18.27 11.35 -7.70
CA LYS A 3 -16.94 11.33 -8.30
C LYS A 3 -16.58 9.85 -8.46
N HIS A 4 -16.64 9.32 -9.68
CA HIS A 4 -15.91 8.10 -9.98
C HIS A 4 -14.44 8.49 -9.92
N SER A 5 -13.75 8.10 -8.85
CA SER A 5 -12.30 8.27 -8.77
C SER A 5 -11.68 7.42 -9.88
N ALA A 6 -10.66 7.93 -10.57
CA ALA A 6 -9.91 7.09 -11.50
C ALA A 6 -9.10 6.05 -10.70
N CYS A 7 -8.80 4.90 -11.30
CA CYS A 7 -7.83 3.98 -10.71
C CYS A 7 -6.51 4.73 -10.47
N HIS A 8 -5.86 4.44 -9.35
CA HIS A 8 -4.56 5.00 -9.02
C HIS A 8 -3.81 4.08 -8.06
N VAL A 9 -2.52 4.38 -7.90
CA VAL A 9 -1.63 3.67 -6.97
C VAL A 9 -1.22 4.66 -5.89
N GLU A 10 -1.43 4.30 -4.62
CA GLU A 10 -1.05 5.15 -3.49
C GLU A 10 0.17 4.57 -2.78
N ILE A 11 1.10 5.44 -2.37
CA ILE A 11 2.21 5.07 -1.50
C ILE A 11 2.00 5.72 -0.14
N PHE A 12 1.99 4.91 0.91
CA PHE A 12 1.95 5.36 2.30
C PHE A 12 3.16 4.89 3.09
N GLY A 13 3.43 5.55 4.21
CA GLY A 13 4.47 5.18 5.14
C GLY A 13 4.00 5.35 6.58
N GLY A 14 4.35 4.41 7.46
CA GLY A 14 3.93 4.49 8.85
C GLY A 14 4.60 3.48 9.76
N VAL A 15 4.43 3.69 11.06
CA VAL A 15 4.86 2.75 12.10
C VAL A 15 3.76 1.72 12.34
N ILE A 16 4.11 0.44 12.31
CA ILE A 16 3.18 -0.64 12.64
C ILE A 16 2.81 -0.57 14.12
N SER A 17 1.55 -0.29 14.42
CA SER A 17 1.04 -0.18 15.79
C SER A 17 0.33 -1.45 16.29
N SER A 18 -0.03 -2.35 15.39
CA SER A 18 -0.77 -3.58 15.68
C SER A 18 -0.24 -4.79 14.90
N PRO A 19 -0.47 -6.03 15.36
CA PRO A 19 0.00 -7.21 14.65
C PRO A 19 -0.61 -7.33 13.26
N THR A 20 0.22 -7.57 12.24
CA THR A 20 -0.25 -7.79 10.87
C THR A 20 -0.76 -9.21 10.72
N ALA A 21 -1.93 -9.39 10.10
CA ALA A 21 -2.43 -10.71 9.75
C ALA A 21 -1.76 -11.19 8.45
N ILE A 22 -0.95 -12.26 8.55
CA ILE A 22 -0.37 -12.93 7.39
C ILE A 22 -1.29 -14.09 7.01
N LEU A 23 -1.82 -14.02 5.79
CA LEU A 23 -2.61 -15.09 5.17
C LEU A 23 -1.70 -15.89 4.24
N SER A 24 -1.70 -17.21 4.41
CA SER A 24 -0.91 -18.12 3.59
C SER A 24 -1.66 -19.45 3.39
N ALA A 25 -1.13 -20.32 2.54
CA ALA A 25 -1.71 -21.64 2.32
C ALA A 25 -1.79 -22.49 3.61
N SER A 26 -0.93 -22.25 4.60
CA SER A 26 -0.94 -22.94 5.90
C SER A 26 -1.89 -22.30 6.92
N GLY A 27 -2.66 -21.29 6.52
CA GLY A 27 -3.63 -20.61 7.37
C GLY A 27 -3.23 -19.18 7.71
N ARG A 28 -3.89 -18.63 8.73
CA ARG A 28 -3.73 -17.26 9.21
C ARG A 28 -2.81 -17.26 10.43
N ARG A 29 -1.78 -16.41 10.42
CA ARG A 29 -0.97 -16.09 11.61
C ARG A 29 -0.89 -14.59 11.83
N LEU A 30 -0.59 -14.19 13.07
CA LEU A 30 -0.29 -12.81 13.41
C LEU A 30 1.22 -12.62 13.48
N ASP A 31 1.71 -11.57 12.83
CA ASP A 31 3.08 -11.12 12.96
C ASP A 31 3.17 -9.98 13.98
N PHE A 32 3.74 -10.30 15.14
CA PHE A 32 4.02 -9.34 16.20
C PHE A 32 5.41 -8.71 16.07
N ALA A 33 6.32 -9.32 15.30
CA ALA A 33 7.71 -8.88 15.23
C ALA A 33 7.86 -7.54 14.49
N SER A 34 6.93 -7.23 13.59
CA SER A 34 6.90 -5.98 12.84
C SER A 34 6.40 -4.77 13.65
N ILE A 35 5.82 -4.96 14.84
CA ILE A 35 5.31 -3.85 15.66
C ILE A 35 6.45 -2.89 16.02
N GLY A 36 6.23 -1.59 15.87
CA GLY A 36 7.21 -0.53 16.08
C GLY A 36 8.15 -0.30 14.89
N SER A 37 8.12 -1.15 13.87
CA SER A 37 8.89 -0.93 12.64
C SER A 37 8.20 0.09 11.73
N TRP A 38 9.00 0.91 11.03
CA TRP A 38 8.52 1.73 9.92
C TRP A 38 8.38 0.87 8.66
N ARG A 39 7.24 0.98 7.98
CA ARG A 39 6.94 0.27 6.73
C ARG A 39 6.35 1.23 5.70
N PHE A 40 6.57 0.88 4.44
CA PHE A 40 5.94 1.49 3.29
C PHE A 40 4.88 0.54 2.73
N PHE A 41 3.79 1.10 2.24
CA PHE A 41 2.67 0.38 1.64
C PHE A 41 2.39 0.95 0.27
N VAL A 42 2.14 0.09 -0.69
CA VAL A 42 1.73 0.44 -2.05
C VAL A 42 0.38 -0.20 -2.31
N ASP A 43 -0.64 0.63 -2.41
CA ASP A 43 -2.03 0.20 -2.58
C ASP A 43 -2.49 0.53 -4.01
N ALA A 44 -3.00 -0.48 -4.73
CA ALA A 44 -3.71 -0.23 -5.98
C ALA A 44 -5.19 -0.03 -5.67
N ILE A 45 -5.74 1.12 -6.05
CA ILE A 45 -7.10 1.55 -5.79
C ILE A 45 -7.90 1.54 -7.10
N ASP A 46 -9.06 0.89 -7.09
CA ASP A 46 -9.97 0.86 -8.24
C ASP A 46 -10.85 2.11 -8.35
N GLN A 47 -11.77 2.11 -9.33
CA GLN A 47 -12.63 3.25 -9.60
C GLN A 47 -13.70 3.51 -8.53
N GLU A 48 -13.97 2.49 -7.69
CA GLU A 48 -14.90 2.57 -6.57
C GLU A 48 -14.19 3.03 -5.29
N GLY A 49 -12.87 3.21 -5.33
CA GLY A 49 -12.06 3.53 -4.17
C GLY A 49 -11.68 2.30 -3.35
N CYS A 50 -11.88 1.09 -3.88
CA CYS A 50 -11.53 -0.14 -3.19
C CYS A 50 -10.07 -0.51 -3.44
N ARG A 51 -9.37 -0.94 -2.39
CA ARG A 51 -8.05 -1.52 -2.53
C ARG A 51 -8.13 -2.92 -3.12
N ILE A 52 -7.52 -3.11 -4.28
CA ILE A 52 -7.52 -4.39 -5.02
C ILE A 52 -6.17 -5.11 -4.98
N SER A 53 -5.10 -4.42 -4.60
CA SER A 53 -3.78 -5.00 -4.35
C SER A 53 -3.06 -4.20 -3.27
N MET A 54 -2.16 -4.87 -2.54
CA MET A 54 -1.30 -4.25 -1.54
C MET A 54 0.07 -4.92 -1.59
N TRP A 55 1.12 -4.10 -1.63
CA TRP A 55 2.49 -4.49 -1.34
C TRP A 55 2.98 -3.75 -0.11
N ASP A 56 3.83 -4.38 0.72
CA ASP A 56 4.47 -3.72 1.85
C ASP A 56 5.95 -4.06 1.97
N GLY A 57 6.74 -3.10 2.48
CA GLY A 57 8.19 -3.26 2.57
C GLY A 57 8.88 -2.25 3.48
N ALA A 58 10.14 -2.50 3.80
CA ALA A 58 10.95 -1.62 4.66
C ALA A 58 11.70 -0.52 3.89
N SER A 59 11.63 -0.49 2.56
CA SER A 59 12.39 0.43 1.70
C SER A 59 11.46 1.27 0.84
N TYR A 60 11.58 2.59 0.96
CA TYR A 60 10.89 3.54 0.09
C TYR A 60 11.30 3.36 -1.37
N GLU A 61 12.59 3.06 -1.64
CA GLU A 61 13.08 2.82 -3.00
C GLU A 61 12.37 1.61 -3.65
N ASN A 62 12.10 0.56 -2.87
CA ASN A 62 11.33 -0.58 -3.39
C ASN A 62 9.85 -0.24 -3.53
N ALA A 63 9.30 0.61 -2.65
CA ALA A 63 7.92 1.05 -2.72
C ALA A 63 7.66 1.85 -4.01
N ILE A 64 8.51 2.85 -4.32
CA ILE A 64 8.35 3.66 -5.53
C ILE A 64 8.53 2.82 -6.80
N LYS A 65 9.51 1.89 -6.82
CA LYS A 65 9.69 0.96 -7.95
C LYS A 65 8.44 0.12 -8.18
N ASN A 66 7.87 -0.46 -7.13
CA ASN A 66 6.66 -1.27 -7.23
C ASN A 66 5.45 -0.44 -7.69
N ALA A 67 5.29 0.79 -7.17
CA ALA A 67 4.21 1.67 -7.59
C ALA A 67 4.30 2.07 -9.07
N GLU A 68 5.51 2.35 -9.56
CA GLU A 68 5.75 2.63 -10.97
C GLU A 68 5.50 1.40 -11.87
N GLU A 69 5.82 0.20 -11.39
CA GLU A 69 5.48 -1.05 -12.08
C GLU A 69 3.97 -1.20 -12.24
N LEU A 70 3.20 -1.06 -11.15
CA LEU A 70 1.74 -1.10 -11.19
C LEU A 70 1.15 -0.01 -12.09
N SER A 71 1.70 1.21 -12.05
CA SER A 71 1.28 2.28 -12.94
C SER A 71 1.45 1.90 -14.41
N ARG A 72 2.60 1.30 -14.78
CA ARG A 72 2.86 0.80 -16.14
C ARG A 72 1.94 -0.37 -16.55
N GLU A 73 1.48 -1.17 -15.59
CA GLU A 73 0.51 -2.24 -15.80
C GLU A 73 -0.94 -1.74 -15.98
N GLY A 74 -1.18 -0.44 -15.80
CA GLY A 74 -2.47 0.18 -16.05
C GLY A 74 -3.30 0.44 -14.79
N PHE A 75 -2.71 0.34 -13.60
CA PHE A 75 -3.40 0.66 -12.33
C PHE A 75 -3.56 2.18 -12.10
N GLY A 76 -3.08 3.02 -13.02
CA GLY A 76 -3.30 4.46 -13.02
C GLY A 76 -2.11 5.27 -12.49
N ALA A 77 -2.36 6.53 -12.11
CA ALA A 77 -1.30 7.44 -11.67
C ALA A 77 -0.79 7.06 -10.26
N VAL A 78 0.48 7.36 -9.98
CA VAL A 78 1.06 7.20 -8.65
C VAL A 78 0.79 8.45 -7.81
N VAL A 79 0.28 8.26 -6.60
CA VAL A 79 0.06 9.28 -5.57
C VAL A 79 0.97 8.95 -4.39
N ASP A 80 2.01 9.75 -4.19
CA ASP A 80 2.94 9.57 -3.08
C ASP A 80 2.50 10.38 -1.86
N ASN A 81 1.90 9.69 -0.88
CA ASN A 81 1.43 10.28 0.36
C ASN A 81 2.52 10.35 1.45
N VAL A 82 3.65 9.67 1.26
CA VAL A 82 4.78 9.68 2.20
C VAL A 82 5.38 11.09 2.30
N LEU A 83 5.59 11.73 1.15
CA LEU A 83 6.23 13.05 1.06
C LEU A 83 5.28 14.21 1.38
N THR A 84 3.97 13.97 1.30
CA THR A 84 2.93 15.00 1.51
C THR A 84 2.36 14.99 2.93
N GLY A 85 2.78 14.04 3.78
CA GLY A 85 2.34 13.93 5.18
C GLY A 85 0.99 13.23 5.34
N GLY A 86 0.53 12.48 4.34
CA GLY A 86 -0.66 11.63 4.46
C GLY A 86 -0.37 10.44 5.37
N ALA A 87 -1.08 10.35 6.49
CA ALA A 87 -1.04 9.16 7.34
C ALA A 87 -1.85 8.03 6.69
N ALA A 88 -1.33 6.80 6.79
CA ALA A 88 -2.06 5.56 6.49
C ALA A 88 -3.12 5.26 7.57
#